data_AF-A0A9X5CKU3-F1
#
_entry.id   AF-A0A9X5CKU3-F1
#
_cell.length_a   1.000
_cell.length_b   1.000
_cell.length_c   1.000
_cell.angle_alpha   90.00
_cell.angle_beta   90.00
_cell.angle_gamma   90.00
#
_symmetry.space_group_name_H-M   'P 1'
#
loop_
_entity.id
_entity.type
_entity.pdbx_description
1 polymer ?
#
loop_
_entity_poly.entity_id
_entity_poly.type
_entity_poly.pdbx_seq_one_letter_code
_entity_poly.pdbx_strand_id
1 'polypeptide(L)'
;MVQIPNPPAPPAPTRSVPTSADVARLAGVSRATVSYVLNNARAVRISEPTRRRVRDAARELGYVPHAAARSLRAGHSRMVLMPAPAFPVGPLYRRFIDELQAALSLL
;
A
#
# COMPACT_ATOMS: atom_id res chain seq x y z
N MET A 1 -14.37 -48.55 6.18
CA MET A 1 -14.70 -47.11 6.25
C MET A 1 -13.46 -46.40 6.81
N VAL A 2 -12.71 -45.69 5.96
CA VAL A 2 -11.51 -44.96 6.39
C VAL A 2 -11.95 -43.56 6.81
N GLN A 3 -11.82 -43.24 8.10
CA GLN A 3 -12.13 -41.93 8.63
C GLN A 3 -10.96 -41.00 8.33
N ILE A 4 -11.16 -40.03 7.44
CA ILE A 4 -10.21 -38.94 7.21
C ILE A 4 -10.28 -38.04 8.47
N PRO A 5 -9.16 -37.81 9.19
CA PRO A 5 -9.17 -36.90 10.32
C PRO A 5 -9.58 -35.51 9.85
N ASN A 6 -10.46 -34.87 10.63
CA ASN A 6 -10.92 -33.51 10.36
C ASN A 6 -9.68 -32.58 10.33
N PRO A 7 -9.49 -31.73 9.29
CA PRO A 7 -8.35 -30.84 9.23
C PRO A 7 -8.34 -29.89 10.45
N PRO A 8 -7.15 -29.51 10.95
CA PRO A 8 -7.06 -28.61 12.09
C PRO A 8 -7.80 -27.30 11.78
N ALA A 9 -8.53 -26.79 12.77
CA ALA A 9 -9.23 -25.52 12.66
C ALA A 9 -8.25 -24.42 12.20
N PRO A 10 -8.66 -23.49 11.32
CA PRO A 10 -7.79 -22.41 10.87
C PRO A 10 -7.24 -21.65 12.08
N PRO A 11 -5.96 -21.26 12.07
CA PRO A 11 -5.35 -20.57 13.20
C PRO A 11 -6.15 -19.30 13.52
N ALA A 12 -6.38 -19.05 14.81
CA ALA A 12 -7.01 -17.81 15.28
C ALA A 12 -6.27 -16.60 14.69
N PRO A 13 -6.98 -15.52 14.29
CA PRO A 13 -6.36 -14.42 13.56
C PRO A 13 -5.20 -13.85 14.38
N THR A 14 -3.99 -14.05 13.87
CA THR A 14 -2.77 -13.40 14.33
C THR A 14 -2.97 -11.90 14.24
N ARG A 15 -2.61 -11.19 15.33
CA ARG A 15 -2.65 -9.73 15.53
C ARG A 15 -2.98 -8.96 14.23
N SER A 16 -4.25 -8.59 14.06
CA SER A 16 -4.74 -8.10 12.76
C SER A 16 -3.96 -6.86 12.35
N VAL A 17 -3.37 -6.91 11.16
CA VAL A 17 -2.74 -5.74 10.54
C VAL A 17 -3.76 -4.59 10.56
N PRO A 18 -3.39 -3.40 11.08
CA PRO A 18 -4.29 -2.26 11.15
C PRO A 18 -4.90 -1.96 9.79
N THR A 19 -6.21 -1.69 9.77
CA THR A 19 -6.94 -1.39 8.54
C THR A 19 -7.29 0.09 8.46
N SER A 20 -7.72 0.56 7.28
CA SER A 20 -8.26 1.92 7.15
C SER A 20 -9.55 2.15 7.95
N ALA A 21 -10.25 1.07 8.33
CA ALA A 21 -11.40 1.15 9.23
C ALA A 21 -10.95 1.43 10.68
N ASP A 22 -9.82 0.86 11.11
CA ASP A 22 -9.23 1.14 12.42
C ASP A 22 -8.75 2.58 12.51
N VAL A 23 -8.08 3.08 11.46
CA VAL A 23 -7.68 4.49 11.35
C VAL A 23 -8.90 5.42 11.41
N ALA A 24 -9.98 5.07 10.69
CA ALA A 24 -11.21 5.86 10.67
C ALA A 24 -11.86 5.95 12.06
N ARG A 25 -11.91 4.81 12.77
CA ARG A 25 -12.43 4.72 14.13
C ARG A 25 -11.60 5.54 15.12
N LEU A 26 -10.27 5.41 15.09
CA LEU A 26 -9.38 6.16 15.99
C LEU A 26 -9.40 7.67 15.70
N ALA A 27 -9.44 8.07 14.43
CA ALA A 27 -9.51 9.48 14.04
C ALA A 27 -10.90 10.12 14.20
N GLY A 28 -11.96 9.32 14.43
CA GLY A 28 -13.34 9.80 14.53
C GLY A 28 -13.88 10.35 13.20
N VAL A 29 -13.61 9.67 12.08
CA VAL A 29 -14.04 10.07 10.74
C VAL A 29 -14.54 8.87 9.92
N SER A 30 -15.11 9.12 8.74
CA SER A 30 -15.48 8.04 7.81
C SER A 30 -14.27 7.39 7.12
N ARG A 31 -14.41 6.14 6.67
CA ARG A 31 -13.40 5.45 5.84
C ARG A 31 -13.09 6.22 4.54
N ALA A 32 -14.08 6.90 3.97
CA ALA A 32 -13.89 7.74 2.78
C ALA A 32 -12.99 8.95 3.09
N THR A 33 -13.20 9.60 4.25
CA THR A 33 -12.36 10.70 4.72
C THR A 33 -10.90 10.26 4.90
N VAL A 34 -10.66 9.08 5.49
CA VAL A 34 -9.31 8.50 5.58
C VAL A 34 -8.69 8.32 4.20
N SER A 35 -9.44 7.76 3.25
CA SER A 35 -8.98 7.60 1.86
C SER A 35 -8.59 8.93 1.23
N TYR A 36 -9.43 9.97 1.35
CA TYR A 36 -9.13 11.29 0.77
C TYR A 36 -7.91 11.95 1.41
N VAL A 37 -7.74 11.84 2.73
CA VAL A 37 -6.56 12.42 3.41
C VAL A 37 -5.28 11.69 3.03
N LEU A 38 -5.28 10.35 3.06
CA LEU A 38 -4.08 9.55 2.78
C LEU A 38 -3.70 9.58 1.29
N ASN A 39 -4.66 9.77 0.39
CA ASN A 39 -4.41 9.97 -1.04
C ASN A 39 -4.20 11.44 -1.43
N ASN A 40 -4.10 12.37 -0.47
CA ASN A 40 -3.95 13.81 -0.72
C ASN A 40 -4.96 14.39 -1.73
N ALA A 41 -6.20 13.90 -1.71
CA ALA A 41 -7.24 14.40 -2.61
C ALA A 41 -7.47 15.90 -2.37
N ARG A 42 -7.24 16.72 -3.41
CA ARG A 42 -7.41 18.18 -3.36
C ARG A 42 -8.83 18.63 -3.70
N ALA A 43 -9.59 17.80 -4.42
CA ALA A 43 -10.97 18.10 -4.81
C ALA A 43 -11.96 18.08 -3.63
N VAL A 44 -11.61 17.38 -2.53
CA VAL A 44 -12.46 17.30 -1.33
C VAL A 44 -11.92 18.25 -0.27
N ARG A 45 -12.74 19.23 0.13
CA ARG A 45 -12.44 20.15 1.22
C ARG A 45 -12.49 19.41 2.56
N ILE A 46 -11.32 19.13 3.12
CA ILE A 46 -11.15 18.54 4.45
C ILE A 46 -10.29 19.50 5.26
N SER A 47 -10.78 19.90 6.44
CA SER A 47 -10.06 20.84 7.31
C SER A 47 -8.70 20.30 7.73
N GLU A 48 -7.70 21.17 7.85
CA GLU A 48 -6.35 20.79 8.28
C GLU A 48 -6.30 20.08 9.65
N PRO A 49 -7.10 20.47 10.66
CA PRO A 49 -7.21 19.71 11.90
C PRO A 49 -7.63 18.25 11.68
N THR A 50 -8.55 18.01 10.75
CA THR A 50 -9.02 16.65 10.42
C THR A 50 -7.96 15.87 9.64
N ARG A 51 -7.24 16.52 8.72
CA ARG A 51 -6.10 15.92 8.03
C ARG A 51 -5.03 15.47 9.03
N ARG A 52 -4.71 16.29 10.04
CA ARG A 52 -3.78 15.94 11.11
C ARG A 52 -4.25 14.73 11.93
N ARG A 53 -5.48 14.76 12.47
CA ARG A 53 -6.05 13.63 13.23
C ARG A 53 -5.96 12.29 12.50
N VAL A 54 -6.26 12.27 11.20
CA VAL A 54 -6.16 11.04 10.39
C VAL A 54 -4.70 10.58 10.24
N ARG A 55 -3.76 11.49 9.98
CA ARG A 55 -2.34 11.14 9.85
C ARG A 55 -1.75 10.64 11.16
N ASP A 56 -2.15 11.23 12.28
CA ASP A 56 -1.68 10.84 13.60
C ASP A 56 -2.26 9.48 14.00
N ALA A 57 -3.56 9.25 13.80
CA ALA A 57 -4.17 7.93 13.99
C ALA A 57 -3.54 6.84 13.13
N ALA A 58 -3.24 7.13 11.85
CA ALA A 58 -2.54 6.18 10.98
C ALA A 58 -1.14 5.86 11.50
N ARG A 59 -0.42 6.86 12.01
CA ARG A 59 0.93 6.71 12.57
C ARG A 59 0.93 5.92 13.87
N GLU A 60 0.01 6.23 14.77
CA GLU A 60 -0.17 5.56 16.06
C GLU A 60 -0.48 4.07 15.87
N LEU A 61 -1.35 3.75 14.90
CA LEU A 61 -1.66 2.37 14.57
C LEU A 61 -0.55 1.66 13.79
N GLY A 62 0.46 2.36 13.27
CA GLY A 62 1.43 1.79 12.33
C GLY A 62 0.80 1.37 11.00
N TYR A 63 -0.28 2.05 10.59
CA TYR A 63 -0.98 1.76 9.35
C TYR A 63 -0.14 2.13 8.12
N VAL A 64 0.23 1.12 7.33
CA VAL A 64 0.89 1.31 6.03
C VAL A 64 -0.09 0.93 4.91
N PRO A 65 -0.49 1.86 4.04
CA PRO A 65 -1.43 1.54 2.97
C PRO A 65 -0.82 0.53 1.98
N HIS A 66 -1.49 -0.61 1.83
CA HIS A 66 -1.06 -1.71 0.96
C HIS A 66 -1.00 -1.30 -0.52
N ALA A 67 0.19 -1.28 -1.09
CA ALA A 67 0.41 -0.91 -2.49
C ALA A 67 -0.35 -1.81 -3.47
N ALA A 68 -0.40 -3.13 -3.23
CA ALA A 68 -1.16 -4.07 -4.06
C ALA A 68 -2.67 -3.75 -4.07
N ALA A 69 -3.25 -3.43 -2.91
CA ALA A 69 -4.66 -3.02 -2.82
C ALA A 69 -4.93 -1.68 -3.53
N ARG A 70 -3.96 -0.77 -3.57
CA ARG A 70 -4.06 0.46 -4.38
C ARG A 70 -4.05 0.16 -5.87
N SER A 71 -3.14 -0.70 -6.35
CA SER A 71 -3.07 -1.09 -7.76
C SER A 71 -4.32 -1.83 -8.22
N LEU A 72 -4.87 -2.72 -7.38
CA LEU A 72 -6.13 -3.41 -7.66
C LEU A 72 -7.30 -2.43 -7.81
N ARG A 73 -7.43 -1.43 -6.93
CA ARG A 73 -8.46 -0.39 -7.07
C ARG A 73 -8.26 0.50 -8.31
N ALA A 74 -7.02 0.82 -8.65
CA ALA A 74 -6.70 1.65 -9.80
C ALA A 74 -6.92 0.92 -11.14
N GLY A 75 -7.03 -0.41 -11.13
CA GLY A 75 -7.08 -1.24 -12.34
C GLY A 75 -5.75 -1.34 -13.07
N HIS A 76 -4.69 -0.72 -12.54
CA HIS A 76 -3.34 -0.75 -13.10
C HIS A 76 -2.29 -0.67 -11.98
N SER A 77 -1.11 -1.22 -12.21
CA SER A 77 0.05 -1.02 -11.33
C SER A 77 0.85 0.21 -11.75
N ARG A 78 1.71 0.72 -10.87
CA ARG A 78 2.79 1.68 -11.22
C ARG A 78 4.15 0.95 -11.28
N MET A 79 4.14 -0.31 -11.71
CA MET A 79 5.33 -1.16 -11.76
C MET A 79 5.81 -1.27 -13.20
N VAL A 80 7.10 -1.02 -13.42
CA VAL A 80 7.76 -1.21 -14.71
C VAL A 80 8.63 -2.45 -14.60
N LEU A 81 8.36 -3.46 -15.44
CA LEU A 81 9.18 -4.66 -15.54
C LEU A 81 10.23 -4.46 -16.63
N MET A 82 11.51 -4.66 -16.28
CA MET A 82 12.60 -4.65 -17.24
C MET A 82 13.19 -6.06 -17.38
N PRO A 83 13.07 -6.70 -18.56
CA PRO A 83 13.81 -7.92 -18.85
C PRO A 83 15.31 -7.66 -18.80
N ALA A 84 16.05 -8.45 -18.03
CA ALA A 84 17.49 -8.32 -17.84
C ALA A 84 18.19 -9.62 -18.26
N PRO A 85 19.37 -9.55 -18.91
CA PRO A 85 20.21 -10.73 -19.08
C PRO A 85 20.69 -11.24 -17.71
N ALA A 86 20.87 -12.55 -17.57
CA ALA A 86 21.28 -13.19 -16.31
C ALA A 86 22.64 -12.69 -15.78
N PHE A 87 23.46 -12.11 -16.66
CA PHE A 87 24.75 -11.51 -16.33
C PHE A 87 24.79 -10.07 -16.86
N PRO A 88 25.03 -9.06 -16.00
CA PRO A 88 25.14 -7.68 -16.44
C PRO A 88 26.40 -7.50 -17.28
N VAL A 89 26.22 -7.35 -18.59
CA VAL A 89 27.32 -7.15 -19.55
C VAL A 89 27.59 -5.65 -19.75
N GLY A 90 28.60 -5.17 -19.04
CA GLY A 90 29.33 -3.95 -19.38
C GLY A 90 28.73 -2.60 -18.93
N PRO A 91 29.49 -1.49 -19.14
CA PRO A 91 29.15 -0.16 -18.63
C PRO A 91 27.85 0.43 -19.22
N LEU A 92 27.48 -0.01 -20.42
CA LEU A 92 26.33 0.50 -21.16
C LEU A 92 25.00 0.09 -20.51
N TYR A 93 24.94 -1.14 -19.96
CA TYR A 93 23.77 -1.65 -19.24
C TYR A 93 23.54 -0.89 -17.92
N ARG A 94 24.63 -0.59 -17.20
CA ARG A 94 24.56 0.21 -15.97
C ARG A 94 24.05 1.62 -16.24
N ARG A 95 24.60 2.32 -17.25
CA ARG A 95 24.11 3.65 -17.64
C ARG A 95 22.62 3.62 -18.00
N PHE A 96 22.18 2.61 -18.75
CA PHE A 96 20.77 2.48 -19.10
C PHE A 96 19.87 2.31 -17.87
N ILE A 97 20.23 1.47 -16.90
CA ILE A 97 19.45 1.30 -15.67
C ILE A 97 19.42 2.59 -14.85
N ASP A 98 20.57 3.26 -14.71
CA ASP A 98 20.66 4.50 -13.93
C ASP A 98 19.77 5.60 -14.54
N GLU A 99 19.79 5.75 -15.86
CA GLU A 99 18.93 6.69 -16.60
C GLU A 99 17.45 6.30 -16.53
N LEU A 100 17.13 5.01 -16.66
CA LEU A 100 15.76 4.50 -16.52
C LEU A 100 15.21 4.78 -15.12
N GLN A 101 16.00 4.52 -14.08
CA GLN A 101 15.61 4.81 -12.69
C GLN A 101 15.41 6.31 -12.48
N ALA A 102 16.32 7.14 -13.00
CA ALA A 102 16.20 8.59 -12.92
C ALA A 102 14.91 9.09 -13.59
N ALA A 103 14.61 8.63 -14.80
CA ALA A 103 13.38 8.98 -15.51
C ALA A 103 12.11 8.52 -14.75
N LEU A 104 12.13 7.32 -14.17
CA LEU A 104 10.99 6.80 -13.40
C LEU A 104 10.81 7.49 -12.05
N SER A 105 11.86 8.04 -11.46
CA SER A 105 11.78 8.78 -10.19
C SER A 105 11.03 10.12 -10.32
N LEU A 106 10.83 10.60 -11.56
CA LEU A 106 10.15 11.85 -11.88
C LEU A 106 8.63 11.68 -12.14
N LEU A 107 8.11 10.44 -12.08
CA LEU A 107 6.69 10.08 -12.34
C LEU A 107 5.88 9.81 -11.06
#